data_AF-A0AAW4BZV7-F1
#
_entry.id   AF-A0AAW4BZV7-F1
#
_cell.length_a   1.000
_cell.length_b   1.000
_cell.length_c   1.000
_cell.angle_alpha   90.00
_cell.angle_beta   90.00
_cell.angle_gamma   90.00
#
_symmetry.space_group_name_H-M   'P 1'
#
loop_
_entity.id
_entity.type
_entity.pdbx_description
1 polymer ?
#
loop_
_entity_poly.entity_id
_entity_poly.type
_entity_poly.pdbx_seq_one_letter_code
_entity_poly.pdbx_strand_id
1 'polypeptide(L)'
;MPTACSAPVWRAIAARLRSPQGLALLRHQLAKIVPSIFQPAGSSPHITVPETAGKHFTQAVQAKGFRHRPQYNCRHTYATMCLMSGMNPAFIAGQLGHSVQVLLSTYAKWLNSANDWAELAKLEANLIGTELVQD
;
A
#
# COMPACT_ATOMS: atom_id res chain seq x y z
N MET A 1 -37.45 -15.64 -31.95
CA MET A 1 -38.40 -15.92 -30.86
C MET A 1 -37.63 -16.53 -29.68
N PRO A 2 -37.29 -15.79 -28.61
CA PRO A 2 -36.63 -16.37 -27.46
C PRO A 2 -37.67 -16.98 -26.50
N THR A 3 -37.49 -18.26 -26.18
CA THR A 3 -38.33 -19.04 -25.28
C THR A 3 -38.16 -18.62 -23.82
N ALA A 4 -39.28 -18.58 -23.09
CA ALA A 4 -39.39 -18.17 -21.70
C ALA A 4 -38.44 -18.93 -20.76
N CYS A 5 -37.56 -18.20 -20.08
CA CYS A 5 -36.76 -18.70 -18.97
C CYS A 5 -37.70 -18.90 -17.76
N SER A 6 -37.80 -20.14 -17.28
CA SER A 6 -38.73 -20.53 -16.21
C SER A 6 -38.48 -19.74 -14.92
N ALA A 7 -39.54 -19.14 -14.38
CA ALA A 7 -39.56 -18.33 -13.16
C ALA A 7 -39.35 -19.03 -11.77
N PRO A 8 -39.30 -20.36 -11.57
CA PRO A 8 -39.29 -20.91 -10.21
C PRO A 8 -37.93 -20.76 -9.49
N VAL A 9 -36.82 -20.84 -10.22
CA VAL A 9 -35.47 -20.85 -9.62
C VAL A 9 -35.13 -19.50 -9.00
N TRP A 10 -35.40 -18.39 -9.69
CA TRP A 10 -35.10 -17.05 -9.15
C TRP A 10 -35.95 -16.72 -7.93
N ARG A 11 -37.21 -17.21 -7.86
CA ARG A 11 -38.09 -17.02 -6.70
C ARG A 11 -37.58 -17.76 -5.47
N ALA A 12 -37.09 -18.99 -5.65
CA ALA A 12 -36.49 -19.77 -4.58
C ALA A 12 -35.16 -19.18 -4.08
N ILE A 13 -34.30 -18.70 -4.99
CA ILE A 13 -33.07 -17.99 -4.65
C ILE A 13 -33.40 -16.69 -3.89
N ALA A 14 -34.31 -15.88 -4.40
CA ALA A 14 -34.76 -14.65 -3.74
C ALA A 14 -35.38 -14.92 -2.36
N ALA A 15 -36.12 -16.01 -2.18
CA ALA A 15 -36.65 -16.42 -0.89
C ALA A 15 -35.53 -16.83 0.09
N ARG A 16 -34.50 -17.53 -0.37
CA ARG A 16 -33.34 -17.90 0.46
C ARG A 16 -32.51 -16.68 0.86
N LEU A 17 -32.35 -15.71 -0.04
CA LEU A 17 -31.68 -14.43 0.20
C LEU A 17 -32.45 -13.49 1.15
N ARG A 18 -33.75 -13.74 1.40
CA ARG A 18 -34.54 -12.99 2.40
C ARG A 18 -34.43 -13.57 3.82
N SER A 19 -33.83 -14.75 3.99
CA SER A 19 -33.64 -15.35 5.31
C SER A 19 -32.30 -14.92 5.94
N PRO A 20 -32.24 -14.64 7.25
CA PRO A 20 -30.99 -14.30 7.94
C PRO A 20 -29.91 -15.39 7.79
N GLN A 21 -30.33 -16.65 7.81
CA GLN A 21 -29.46 -17.83 7.67
C GLN A 21 -28.92 -17.97 6.25
N GLY A 22 -29.74 -17.71 5.22
CA GLY A 22 -29.32 -17.74 3.83
C GLY A 22 -28.34 -16.62 3.48
N LEU A 23 -28.52 -15.42 4.04
CA LEU A 23 -27.58 -14.31 3.90
C LEU A 23 -26.24 -14.60 4.58
N ALA A 24 -26.23 -15.23 5.76
CA ALA A 24 -25.00 -15.61 6.45
C ALA A 24 -24.18 -16.66 5.66
N LEU A 25 -24.85 -17.68 5.11
CA LEU A 25 -24.21 -18.68 4.26
C LEU A 25 -23.66 -18.08 2.97
N LEU A 26 -24.41 -17.19 2.33
CA LEU A 26 -23.95 -16.47 1.14
C LEU A 26 -22.75 -15.59 1.49
N ARG A 27 -22.77 -14.85 2.59
CA ARG A 27 -21.65 -14.00 3.02
C ARG A 27 -20.38 -14.82 3.30
N HIS A 28 -20.51 -16.00 3.90
CA HIS A 28 -19.39 -16.92 4.08
C HIS A 28 -18.86 -17.49 2.75
N GLN A 29 -19.73 -17.81 1.79
CA GLN A 29 -19.35 -18.24 0.44
C GLN A 29 -18.68 -17.08 -0.32
N LEU A 30 -19.24 -15.88 -0.26
CA LEU A 30 -18.70 -14.68 -0.87
C LEU A 30 -17.38 -14.27 -0.21
N ALA A 31 -17.17 -14.42 1.09
CA ALA A 31 -15.85 -14.17 1.70
C ALA A 31 -14.75 -15.09 1.15
N LYS A 32 -15.10 -16.22 0.53
CA LYS A 32 -14.18 -17.09 -0.21
C LYS A 32 -13.99 -16.66 -1.67
N ILE A 33 -14.93 -15.90 -2.24
CA ILE A 33 -15.01 -15.53 -3.66
C ILE A 33 -14.57 -14.08 -3.90
N VAL A 34 -15.02 -13.13 -3.09
CA VAL A 34 -14.52 -11.75 -3.01
C VAL A 34 -13.42 -11.73 -1.96
N PRO A 35 -12.15 -11.80 -2.37
CA PRO A 35 -11.06 -11.79 -1.43
C PRO A 35 -11.05 -10.40 -0.80
N SER A 36 -11.21 -10.32 0.52
CA SER A 36 -10.70 -9.15 1.21
C SER A 36 -9.23 -9.02 0.80
N ILE A 37 -8.84 -7.83 0.31
CA ILE A 37 -7.47 -7.56 -0.17
C ILE A 37 -6.45 -7.98 0.90
N PHE A 38 -6.83 -7.83 2.18
CA PHE A 38 -6.10 -8.37 3.33
C PHE A 38 -6.99 -9.33 4.13
N GLN A 39 -6.48 -10.54 4.36
CA GLN A 39 -7.21 -11.58 5.10
C GLN A 39 -7.39 -11.17 6.57
N PRO A 40 -8.60 -11.23 7.13
CA PRO A 40 -8.83 -11.03 8.56
C PRO A 40 -8.42 -12.29 9.33
N ALA A 41 -7.91 -12.14 10.55
CA ALA A 41 -7.52 -13.26 11.42
C ALA A 41 -8.69 -14.00 12.09
N GLY A 42 -9.95 -13.63 11.82
CA GLY A 42 -11.13 -14.16 12.52
C GLY A 42 -12.42 -14.05 11.72
N SER A 43 -13.57 -14.13 12.40
CA SER A 43 -14.90 -14.09 11.78
C SER A 43 -15.32 -12.71 11.24
N SER A 44 -14.56 -11.67 11.55
CA SER A 44 -14.79 -10.31 11.06
C SER A 44 -14.55 -10.24 9.55
N PRO A 45 -15.38 -9.51 8.78
CA PRO A 45 -15.14 -9.25 7.36
C PRO A 45 -13.89 -8.39 7.10
N HIS A 46 -13.40 -7.67 8.11
CA HIS A 46 -12.31 -6.69 8.01
C HIS A 46 -11.27 -6.89 9.12
N ILE A 47 -10.05 -6.45 8.87
CA ILE A 47 -9.02 -6.35 9.91
C ILE A 47 -9.47 -5.27 10.91
N THR A 48 -9.74 -5.68 12.15
CA THR A 48 -10.16 -4.79 13.22
C THR A 48 -9.02 -4.36 14.13
N VAL A 49 -7.91 -5.12 14.11
CA VAL A 49 -6.76 -4.93 15.00
C VAL A 49 -5.46 -4.90 14.20
N PRO A 50 -4.56 -3.94 14.47
CA PRO A 50 -3.34 -3.72 13.70
C PRO A 50 -2.34 -4.90 13.79
N GLU A 51 -2.43 -5.72 14.83
CA GLU A 51 -1.60 -6.90 15.05
C GLU A 51 -1.83 -7.98 13.99
N THR A 52 -3.03 -8.02 13.38
CA THR A 52 -3.36 -9.01 12.35
C THR A 52 -2.41 -8.91 11.17
N ALA A 53 -2.23 -7.69 10.64
CA ALA A 53 -1.29 -7.43 9.55
C ALA A 53 0.15 -7.78 9.98
N GLY A 54 0.53 -7.44 11.22
CA GLY A 54 1.86 -7.72 11.75
C GLY A 54 2.16 -9.22 11.86
N LYS A 55 1.16 -10.02 12.23
CA LYS A 55 1.25 -11.49 12.28
C LYS A 55 1.44 -12.07 10.88
N HIS A 56 0.64 -11.67 9.91
CA HIS A 56 0.78 -12.12 8.52
C HIS A 56 2.15 -11.76 7.95
N PHE A 57 2.63 -10.53 8.19
CA PHE A 57 3.97 -10.11 7.79
C PHE A 57 5.06 -10.96 8.44
N THR A 58 4.97 -11.20 9.75
CA THR A 58 5.94 -12.02 10.49
C THR A 58 6.01 -13.44 9.95
N GLN A 59 4.85 -14.06 9.66
CA GLN A 59 4.78 -15.39 9.04
C GLN A 59 5.45 -15.41 7.67
N ALA A 60 5.21 -14.40 6.83
CA ALA A 60 5.82 -14.30 5.51
C ALA A 60 7.35 -14.14 5.58
N VAL A 61 7.84 -13.28 6.48
CA VAL A 61 9.29 -13.05 6.71
C VAL A 61 9.96 -14.34 7.19
N GLN A 62 9.34 -15.05 8.13
CA GLN A 62 9.86 -16.32 8.65
C GLN A 62 9.87 -17.42 7.58
N ALA A 63 8.81 -17.53 6.79
CA ALA A 63 8.72 -18.50 5.69
C ALA A 63 9.81 -18.28 4.62
N LYS A 64 10.31 -17.05 4.48
CA LYS A 64 11.42 -16.70 3.58
C LYS A 64 12.80 -16.77 4.24
N GLY A 65 12.88 -17.16 5.52
CA GLY A 65 14.16 -17.29 6.24
C GLY A 65 14.82 -15.96 6.60
N PHE A 66 14.09 -14.84 6.55
CA PHE A 66 14.63 -13.54 6.92
C PHE A 66 14.62 -13.34 8.45
N ARG A 67 15.59 -12.55 8.96
CA ARG A 67 15.58 -12.10 10.36
C ARG A 67 14.28 -11.33 10.64
N HIS A 68 13.63 -11.61 11.77
CA HIS A 68 12.42 -10.91 12.17
C HIS A 68 12.58 -9.38 12.08
N ARG A 69 11.58 -8.73 11.46
CA ARG A 69 11.44 -7.27 11.40
C ARG A 69 9.99 -6.92 11.64
N PRO A 70 9.72 -5.85 12.40
CA PRO A 70 8.36 -5.33 12.51
C PRO A 70 7.91 -4.76 11.16
N GLN A 71 6.61 -4.92 10.86
CA GLN A 71 5.99 -4.39 9.63
C GLN A 71 6.23 -2.89 9.43
N TYR A 72 6.32 -2.14 10.54
CA TYR A 72 6.52 -0.69 10.53
C TYR A 72 7.82 -0.28 9.81
N ASN A 73 8.84 -1.15 9.79
CA ASN A 73 10.08 -0.86 9.08
C ASN A 73 9.91 -0.74 7.57
N CYS A 74 8.90 -1.38 6.99
CA CYS A 74 8.60 -1.24 5.56
C CYS A 74 8.26 0.22 5.21
N ARG A 75 7.60 0.95 6.14
CA ARG A 75 7.29 2.37 5.99
C ARG A 75 8.57 3.21 5.92
N HIS A 76 9.57 2.89 6.75
CA HIS A 76 10.88 3.54 6.69
C HIS A 76 11.62 3.25 5.39
N THR A 77 11.63 1.98 4.95
CA THR A 77 12.24 1.59 3.68
C THR A 77 11.64 2.33 2.50
N TYR A 78 10.30 2.44 2.45
CA TYR A 78 9.62 3.19 1.39
C TYR A 78 10.03 4.67 1.38
N ALA A 79 10.05 5.33 2.54
CA ALA A 79 10.46 6.72 2.65
C ALA A 79 11.90 6.95 2.14
N THR A 80 12.84 6.11 2.55
CA THR A 80 14.24 6.17 2.11
C THR A 80 14.37 5.93 0.61
N MET A 81 13.68 4.92 0.06
CA MET A 81 13.74 4.63 -1.38
C MET A 81 13.22 5.81 -2.23
N CYS A 82 12.09 6.41 -1.86
CA CYS A 82 11.55 7.57 -2.57
C CYS A 82 12.48 8.79 -2.50
N LEU A 83 13.10 9.04 -1.34
CA LEU A 83 14.05 10.13 -1.19
C LEU A 83 15.33 9.89 -1.99
N MET A 84 15.87 8.68 -1.97
CA MET A 84 17.04 8.30 -2.76
C MET A 84 16.76 8.36 -4.27
N SER A 85 15.52 8.13 -4.70
CA SER A 85 15.12 8.30 -6.10
C SER A 85 14.88 9.77 -6.50
N GLY A 86 15.12 10.73 -5.61
CA GLY A 86 14.93 12.16 -5.87
C GLY A 86 13.47 12.60 -5.98
N MET A 87 12.52 11.82 -5.44
CA MET A 87 11.09 12.15 -5.50
C MET A 87 10.77 13.34 -4.58
N ASN A 88 9.77 14.14 -4.96
CA ASN A 88 9.37 15.35 -4.22
C ASN A 88 9.03 15.03 -2.74
N PRO A 89 9.75 15.60 -1.75
CA PRO A 89 9.49 15.38 -0.33
C PRO A 89 8.06 15.70 0.12
N ALA A 90 7.40 16.71 -0.47
CA ALA A 90 6.02 17.06 -0.15
C ALA A 90 5.04 15.95 -0.54
N PHE A 91 5.26 15.32 -1.69
CA PHE A 91 4.46 14.18 -2.14
C PHE A 91 4.65 12.97 -1.22
N ILE A 92 5.90 12.64 -0.89
CA ILE A 92 6.23 11.52 -0.01
C ILE A 92 5.61 11.72 1.39
N ALA A 93 5.73 12.92 1.95
CA ALA A 93 5.15 13.26 3.25
C ALA A 93 3.63 13.12 3.26
N GLY A 94 2.96 13.52 2.18
CA GLY A 94 1.52 13.31 1.99
C GLY A 94 1.13 11.82 1.97
N GLN A 95 1.88 10.98 1.26
CA GLN A 95 1.62 9.52 1.24
C GLN A 95 1.84 8.86 2.60
N LEU A 96 2.83 9.32 3.37
CA LEU A 96 3.11 8.80 4.69
C LEU A 96 2.18 9.39 5.77
N GLY A 97 1.51 10.50 5.51
CA GLY A 97 0.60 11.14 6.47
C GLY A 97 1.34 11.84 7.61
N HIS A 98 2.47 12.49 7.33
CA HIS A 98 3.16 13.39 8.27
C HIS A 98 3.64 14.65 7.56
N SER A 99 4.14 15.64 8.30
CA SER A 99 4.68 16.86 7.70
C SER A 99 6.01 16.59 6.97
N VAL A 100 6.37 17.47 6.03
CA VAL A 100 7.68 17.43 5.35
C VAL A 100 8.81 17.62 6.35
N GLN A 101 8.61 18.46 7.37
CA GLN A 101 9.58 18.66 8.43
C GLN A 101 9.92 17.34 9.16
N VAL A 102 8.90 16.53 9.48
CA VAL A 102 9.10 15.21 10.11
C VAL A 102 9.78 14.22 9.16
N LEU A 103 9.46 14.27 7.86
CA LEU A 103 10.15 13.47 6.86
C LEU A 103 11.65 13.79 6.84
N LEU A 104 11.99 15.06 6.64
CA LEU A 104 13.38 15.48 6.48
C LEU A 104 14.16 15.35 7.78
N SER A 105 13.57 15.62 8.95
CA SER A 105 14.26 15.40 10.23
C SER A 105 14.67 13.94 10.43
N THR A 106 13.88 13.00 9.91
CA THR A 106 14.12 11.55 10.07
C THR A 106 15.07 11.00 9.00
N TYR A 107 14.96 11.47 7.76
CA TYR A 107 15.60 10.82 6.61
C TYR A 107 16.63 11.68 5.86
N ALA A 108 16.73 12.99 6.10
CA ALA A 108 17.64 13.86 5.34
C ALA A 108 19.12 13.45 5.47
N LYS A 109 19.51 12.82 6.58
CA LYS A 109 20.86 12.26 6.78
C LYS A 109 21.29 11.33 5.63
N TRP A 110 20.35 10.63 5.01
CA TRP A 110 20.64 9.63 3.97
C TRP A 110 20.74 10.23 2.57
N LEU A 111 20.44 11.53 2.39
CA LEU A 111 20.58 12.23 1.11
C LEU A 111 22.04 12.63 0.80
N ASN A 112 22.86 12.82 1.83
CA ASN A 112 24.09 13.63 1.74
C ASN A 112 25.40 12.82 1.56
N SER A 113 25.34 11.57 1.11
CA SER A 113 26.55 10.71 1.06
C SER A 113 26.98 10.27 -0.33
N ALA A 114 26.10 10.29 -1.32
CA ALA A 114 26.42 9.84 -2.68
C ALA A 114 26.08 10.87 -3.77
N ASN A 115 25.35 11.94 -3.44
CA ASN A 115 24.67 12.77 -4.45
C ASN A 115 25.11 14.23 -4.48
N ASP A 116 25.95 14.73 -3.57
CA ASP A 116 26.26 16.18 -3.51
C ASP A 116 26.81 16.71 -4.84
N TRP A 117 27.72 15.97 -5.48
CA TRP A 117 28.22 16.28 -6.83
C TRP A 117 27.16 16.12 -7.93
N ALA A 118 26.28 15.12 -7.82
CA ALA A 118 25.19 14.92 -8.77
C ALA A 118 24.10 16.00 -8.65
N GLU A 119 23.86 16.52 -7.44
CA GLU A 119 22.96 17.65 -7.20
C GLU A 119 23.56 18.96 -7.75
N LEU A 120 24.88 19.17 -7.59
CA LEU A 120 25.58 20.28 -8.24
C LEU A 120 25.54 20.16 -9.77
N ALA A 121 25.70 18.96 -10.33
CA ALA A 121 25.59 18.73 -11.77
C ALA A 121 24.20 19.11 -12.33
N LYS A 122 23.14 19.10 -11.51
CA LYS A 122 21.81 19.61 -11.93
C LYS A 122 21.81 21.13 -12.12
N LEU A 123 22.61 21.88 -11.36
CA LEU A 123 22.80 23.31 -11.62
C LEU A 123 23.52 23.48 -12.96
N GLU A 124 24.61 22.74 -13.19
CA GLU A 124 25.40 22.81 -14.43
C GLU A 124 24.60 22.42 -15.68
N ALA A 125 23.76 21.40 -15.59
CA ALA A 125 22.89 20.98 -16.69
C ALA A 125 21.81 22.01 -17.05
N ASN A 126 21.38 22.84 -16.08
CA ASN A 126 20.39 23.88 -16.28
C ASN A 126 21.01 25.27 -16.59
N LEU A 127 22.33 25.40 -16.48
CA LEU A 127 23.10 26.64 -16.74
C LEU A 127 23.31 26.97 -18.23
N ILE A 128 22.78 26.15 -19.15
CA ILE A 128 22.82 26.43 -20.62
C ILE A 128 22.06 27.73 -20.98
N GLY A 129 21.35 28.35 -20.03
CA GLY A 129 20.67 29.64 -20.20
C GLY A 129 21.49 30.91 -19.88
N THR A 130 22.70 30.82 -19.32
CA THR A 130 23.54 32.00 -19.07
C THR A 130 24.92 31.77 -19.66
N GLU A 131 25.24 32.45 -20.75
CA GLU A 131 26.62 32.48 -21.28
C GLU A 131 27.57 32.90 -20.16
N LEU A 132 28.54 32.03 -19.87
CA LEU A 132 29.73 32.43 -19.13
C LEU A 132 30.55 33.32 -20.06
N VAL A 133 30.46 34.63 -19.85
CA VAL A 133 31.43 35.59 -20.42
C VAL A 133 32.78 35.25 -19.79
N GLN A 134 33.65 34.62 -20.57
CA GLN A 134 35.06 34.47 -20.23
C GLN A 134 35.76 35.78 -20.61
N ASP A 135 36.30 36.46 -19.61
CA ASP A 135 37.22 37.60 -19.78
C ASP A 135 38.60 37.12 -20.25
#